data_AF-A0A956DWY3-F1
#
_entry.id   AF-A0A956DWY3-F1
#
_cell.length_a   1.000
_cell.length_b   1.000
_cell.length_c   1.000
_cell.angle_alpha   90.00
_cell.angle_beta   90.00
_cell.angle_gamma   90.00
#
_symmetry.space_group_name_H-M   'P 1'
#
loop_
_entity.id
_entity.type
_entity.pdbx_description
1 polymer ?
#
loop_
_entity_poly.entity_id
_entity_poly.type
_entity_poly.pdbx_seq_one_letter_code
_entity_poly.pdbx_strand_id
1 'polypeptide(L)'
;MTKPLSERIVEFYESVSTSNPDVLGKIDALYDEHVRFESPIEVRDGRQAFKDSWAHAFQAYDRFAFEDIVQVGQGDDLFALFYTMDLQMKGAPPTPTPTATVFWGKNGKVVKQIDYWDTVGSLAQVNPILDRAYRLAVAWLLAGGPPYDADPPPPIDAEGIYHPTSEEALRALVAETHAAHKQLRFAGSGHSVWEAIVPSHYRTGQDERRLALLDGYRRVLGFKPVGDGSGDVLVEVEAGISVGASPRLVEADPISVVARDDPKTPNITRYRTWEQSLCLALQNKGLALPDLGGISHQTAAGFISTGSAGGTCKWSVSDAVVGLRVVDGKGEVHPLSEDGDDPDWFRAAGLGMGLCGAISTVTFRCCPTFNITGVETTSTTSGAPDVDFYGPGDAKRPSLAKFLLETDYTRLMWWPQRDFDRLVVWKASRIAPTPNFEPKPYE
;
A
#
# COMPACT_ATOMS: atom_id res chain seq x y z
N MET A 1 25.90 15.87 31.15
CA MET A 1 24.85 14.95 30.67
C MET A 1 25.46 14.11 29.58
N THR A 2 25.26 12.79 29.58
CA THR A 2 25.66 11.91 28.47
C THR A 2 24.95 12.35 27.20
N LYS A 3 25.65 12.32 26.05
CA LYS A 3 25.05 12.63 24.75
C LYS A 3 23.88 11.67 24.45
N PRO A 4 22.85 12.12 23.71
CA PRO A 4 21.80 11.24 23.21
C PRO A 4 22.37 10.04 22.45
N LEU A 5 21.69 8.89 22.50
CA LEU A 5 22.06 7.67 21.78
C LEU A 5 22.23 7.95 20.28
N SER A 6 21.35 8.77 19.68
CA SER A 6 21.46 9.15 18.27
C SER A 6 22.81 9.79 17.92
N GLU A 7 23.30 10.73 18.75
CA GLU A 7 24.59 11.39 18.53
C GLU A 7 25.76 10.43 18.76
N ARG A 8 25.65 9.57 19.78
CA ARG A 8 26.68 8.55 20.08
C ARG A 8 26.79 7.52 18.95
N ILE A 9 25.70 7.22 18.26
CA ILE A 9 25.68 6.34 17.09
C ILE A 9 26.29 7.04 15.87
N VAL A 10 26.02 8.33 15.62
CA VAL A 10 26.73 9.09 14.58
C VAL A 10 28.24 9.07 14.81
N GLU A 11 28.69 9.40 16.02
CA GLU A 11 30.12 9.38 16.38
C GLU A 11 30.73 7.98 16.22
N PHE A 12 29.95 6.93 16.48
CA PHE A 12 30.39 5.56 16.24
C PHE A 12 30.64 5.33 14.75
N TYR A 13 29.66 5.61 13.88
CA TYR A 13 29.75 5.41 12.43
C TYR A 13 30.87 6.27 11.80
N GLU A 14 31.00 7.53 12.20
CA GLU A 14 32.11 8.41 11.77
C GLU A 14 33.48 7.88 12.20
N SER A 15 33.54 7.18 13.34
CA SER A 15 34.79 6.59 13.82
C SER A 15 35.18 5.28 13.11
N VAL A 16 34.28 4.72 12.30
CA VAL A 16 34.55 3.54 11.49
C VAL A 16 35.24 3.97 10.19
N SER A 17 36.56 4.08 10.28
CA SER A 17 37.46 3.99 9.13
C SER A 17 38.42 2.83 9.41
N THR A 18 38.89 2.15 8.36
CA THR A 18 39.63 0.85 8.40
C THR A 18 40.94 0.82 9.19
N SER A 19 41.21 1.79 10.04
CA SER A 19 42.42 1.94 10.85
C SER A 19 42.19 2.03 12.37
N ASN A 20 40.97 1.81 12.88
CA ASN A 20 40.69 1.89 14.32
C ASN A 20 40.49 0.50 14.98
N PRO A 21 41.46 -0.01 15.77
CA PRO A 21 41.41 -1.35 16.34
C PRO A 21 40.37 -1.56 17.46
N ASP A 22 39.73 -0.50 17.97
CA ASP A 22 38.82 -0.57 19.14
C ASP A 22 37.33 -0.32 18.81
N VAL A 23 36.94 -0.38 17.54
CA VAL A 23 35.54 -0.15 17.11
C VAL A 23 34.59 -1.20 17.70
N LEU A 24 35.00 -2.47 17.75
CA LEU A 24 34.17 -3.55 18.31
C LEU A 24 33.92 -3.40 19.81
N GLY A 25 34.81 -2.75 20.55
CA GLY A 25 34.64 -2.46 21.98
C GLY A 25 33.54 -1.42 22.23
N LYS A 26 33.36 -0.46 21.32
CA LYS A 26 32.31 0.58 21.42
C LYS A 26 30.89 0.00 21.26
N ILE A 27 30.73 -1.12 20.55
CA ILE A 27 29.43 -1.77 20.33
C ILE A 27 28.77 -2.16 21.66
N ASP A 28 29.55 -2.60 22.66
CA ASP A 28 28.99 -3.05 23.95
C ASP A 28 28.32 -1.93 24.75
N ALA A 29 28.78 -0.68 24.54
CA ALA A 29 28.24 0.52 25.15
C ALA A 29 27.01 1.09 24.41
N LEU A 30 26.85 0.74 23.13
CA LEU A 30 25.84 1.32 22.24
C LEU A 30 24.66 0.39 21.98
N TYR A 31 24.87 -0.92 22.01
CA TYR A 31 23.87 -1.93 21.66
C TYR A 31 23.50 -2.78 22.87
N ASP A 32 22.21 -3.10 22.96
CA ASP A 32 21.67 -4.04 23.95
C ASP A 32 22.16 -5.46 23.68
N GLU A 33 22.24 -6.29 24.73
CA GLU A 33 22.67 -7.69 24.60
C GLU A 33 21.78 -8.49 23.65
N HIS A 34 20.48 -8.20 23.64
CA HIS A 34 19.46 -8.85 22.81
C HIS A 34 19.09 -8.03 21.57
N VAL A 35 19.97 -7.15 21.09
CA VAL A 35 19.71 -6.36 19.88
C VAL A 35 19.30 -7.25 18.71
N ARG A 36 18.27 -6.82 17.98
CA ARG A 36 17.91 -7.39 16.68
C ARG A 36 18.41 -6.51 15.54
N PHE A 37 19.20 -7.09 14.65
CA PHE A 37 19.71 -6.44 13.45
C PHE A 37 19.05 -7.04 12.21
N GLU A 38 18.55 -6.20 11.32
CA GLU A 38 17.92 -6.60 10.05
C GLU A 38 18.60 -5.83 8.91
N SER A 39 18.89 -6.51 7.81
CA SER A 39 19.33 -5.90 6.56
C SER A 39 18.64 -6.61 5.38
N PRO A 40 18.77 -6.12 4.14
CA PRO A 40 18.11 -6.73 2.98
C PRO A 40 18.52 -8.18 2.70
N ILE A 41 19.64 -8.64 3.25
CA ILE A 41 20.19 -9.97 3.00
C ILE A 41 20.21 -10.89 4.22
N GLU A 42 19.98 -10.36 5.43
CA GLU A 42 20.09 -11.15 6.66
C GLU A 42 19.41 -10.51 7.87
N VAL A 43 19.04 -11.36 8.83
CA VAL A 43 18.56 -10.99 10.16
C VAL A 43 19.43 -11.67 11.21
N ARG A 44 19.81 -10.95 12.26
CA ARG A 44 20.57 -11.47 13.39
C ARG A 44 19.96 -11.04 14.72
N ASP A 45 19.94 -11.96 15.66
CA ASP A 45 19.57 -11.68 17.05
C ASP A 45 20.80 -11.83 17.95
N GLY A 46 21.01 -10.84 18.82
CA GLY A 46 22.07 -10.81 19.82
C GLY A 46 23.31 -10.01 19.41
N ARG A 47 23.84 -9.26 20.38
CA ARG A 47 24.99 -8.38 20.18
C ARG A 47 26.26 -9.10 19.76
N GLN A 48 26.48 -10.32 20.25
CA GLN A 48 27.68 -11.08 19.90
C GLN A 48 27.69 -11.45 18.40
N ALA A 49 26.56 -11.92 17.87
CA ALA A 49 26.41 -12.23 16.45
C ALA A 49 26.63 -10.97 15.57
N PHE A 50 26.15 -9.81 16.04
CA PHE A 50 26.40 -8.53 15.39
C PHE A 50 27.90 -8.14 15.38
N LYS A 51 28.61 -8.33 16.51
CA LYS A 51 30.06 -8.07 16.61
C LYS A 51 30.87 -9.00 15.70
N ASP A 52 30.52 -10.28 15.64
CA ASP A 52 31.21 -11.27 14.82
C ASP A 52 31.10 -10.93 13.33
N SER A 53 29.93 -10.44 12.88
CA SER A 53 29.72 -9.93 11.53
C SER A 53 30.63 -8.75 11.19
N TRP A 54 30.69 -7.76 12.08
CA TRP A 54 31.54 -6.58 11.88
C TRP A 54 33.02 -6.97 11.87
N ALA A 55 33.44 -7.88 12.75
CA ALA A 55 34.80 -8.42 12.76
C ALA A 55 35.14 -9.12 11.45
N HIS A 56 34.21 -9.91 10.89
CA HIS A 56 34.39 -10.55 9.61
C HIS A 56 34.49 -9.52 8.47
N ALA A 57 33.60 -8.53 8.44
CA ALA A 57 33.62 -7.49 7.42
C ALA A 57 34.95 -6.71 7.41
N PHE A 58 35.50 -6.38 8.58
CA PHE A 58 36.83 -5.74 8.68
C PHE A 58 37.99 -6.61 8.16
N GLN A 59 37.83 -7.93 8.10
CA GLN A 59 38.83 -8.82 7.50
C GLN A 59 38.64 -8.98 5.99
N ALA A 60 37.39 -8.93 5.53
CA ALA A 60 36.99 -9.16 4.14
C ALA A 60 37.26 -7.95 3.23
N TYR A 61 37.12 -6.73 3.75
CA TYR A 61 37.24 -5.49 2.99
C TYR A 61 38.53 -4.73 3.31
N ASP A 62 39.20 -4.20 2.27
CA ASP A 62 40.34 -3.27 2.41
C ASP A 62 39.88 -1.87 2.88
N ARG A 63 38.64 -1.50 2.52
CA ARG A 63 37.97 -0.29 3.00
C ARG A 63 36.56 -0.63 3.49
N PHE A 64 36.26 -0.13 4.68
CA PHE A 64 34.96 -0.22 5.33
C PHE A 64 34.72 1.13 6.01
N ALA A 65 33.98 2.01 5.35
CA ALA A 65 33.77 3.38 5.80
C ALA A 65 32.33 3.84 5.54
N PHE A 66 31.90 4.81 6.34
CA PHE A 66 30.61 5.50 6.19
C PHE A 66 30.88 6.98 5.97
N GLU A 67 30.37 7.51 4.86
CA GLU A 67 30.56 8.89 4.43
C GLU A 67 29.21 9.61 4.33
N ASP A 68 29.21 10.94 4.31
CA ASP A 68 28.01 11.77 4.13
C ASP A 68 26.87 11.47 5.13
N ILE A 69 27.21 11.20 6.40
CA ILE A 69 26.22 10.84 7.42
C ILE A 69 25.28 12.02 7.75
N VAL A 70 23.99 11.80 7.53
CA VAL A 70 22.89 12.71 7.88
C VAL A 70 21.97 12.02 8.89
N GLN A 71 21.84 12.60 10.08
CA GLN A 71 20.93 12.11 11.12
C GLN A 71 19.54 12.72 10.98
N VAL A 72 18.49 11.89 11.09
CA VAL A 72 17.08 12.30 11.17
C VAL A 72 16.47 11.81 12.48
N GLY A 73 15.87 12.73 13.24
CA GLY A 73 15.42 12.50 14.61
C GLY A 73 16.54 12.74 15.63
N GLN A 74 16.19 13.09 16.87
CA GLN A 74 17.12 13.28 17.98
C GLN A 74 16.57 12.60 19.22
N GLY A 75 17.44 11.97 20.01
CA GLY A 75 17.08 11.35 21.28
C GLY A 75 17.46 9.88 21.36
N ASP A 76 16.79 9.15 22.24
CA ASP A 76 17.17 7.79 22.63
C ASP A 76 16.22 6.69 22.10
N ASP A 77 15.03 7.04 21.62
CA ASP A 77 13.96 6.06 21.37
C ASP A 77 13.87 5.61 19.91
N LEU A 78 13.90 6.55 18.94
CA LEU A 78 13.82 6.26 17.51
C LEU A 78 14.51 7.35 16.69
N PHE A 79 15.45 6.97 15.83
CA PHE A 79 16.15 7.87 14.92
C PHE A 79 16.65 7.10 13.70
N ALA A 80 17.08 7.82 12.66
CA ALA A 80 17.63 7.24 11.45
C ALA A 80 18.92 7.95 11.02
N LEU A 81 19.80 7.22 10.34
CA LEU A 81 20.97 7.75 9.63
C LEU A 81 20.83 7.49 8.14
N PHE A 82 21.19 8.46 7.32
CA PHE A 82 21.38 8.34 5.88
C PHE A 82 22.86 8.56 5.60
N TYR A 83 23.51 7.68 4.85
CA TYR A 83 24.95 7.76 4.59
C TYR A 83 25.31 7.00 3.32
N THR A 84 26.51 7.26 2.81
CA THR A 84 27.12 6.47 1.74
C THR A 84 28.05 5.44 2.37
N MET A 85 27.72 4.15 2.22
CA MET A 85 28.57 3.06 2.65
C MET A 85 29.61 2.76 1.56
N ASP A 86 30.90 2.89 1.87
CA ASP A 86 32.00 2.59 0.93
C ASP A 86 32.71 1.30 1.36
N LEU A 87 32.34 0.20 0.69
CA LEU A 87 32.95 -1.11 0.85
C LEU A 87 33.87 -1.41 -0.33
N GLN A 88 35.12 -1.74 -0.03
CA GLN A 88 36.10 -2.12 -1.05
C GLN A 88 36.68 -3.50 -0.76
N MET A 89 36.38 -4.49 -1.60
CA MET A 89 37.00 -5.82 -1.52
C MET A 89 38.45 -5.79 -1.99
N LYS A 90 39.26 -6.74 -1.52
CA LYS A 90 40.65 -6.93 -1.97
C LYS A 90 40.75 -7.05 -3.48
N GLY A 91 41.37 -6.05 -4.11
CA GLY A 91 41.59 -6.00 -5.56
C GLY A 91 40.39 -5.57 -6.41
N ALA A 92 39.30 -5.10 -5.79
CA ALA A 92 38.11 -4.57 -6.47
C ALA A 92 38.05 -3.04 -6.39
N PRO A 93 37.36 -2.37 -7.34
CA PRO A 93 37.06 -0.94 -7.19
C PRO A 93 36.10 -0.70 -6.00
N PRO A 94 36.17 0.48 -5.36
CA PRO A 94 35.24 0.86 -4.30
C PRO A 94 33.80 0.92 -4.83
N THR A 95 32.83 0.52 -4.00
CA THR A 95 31.41 0.50 -4.36
C THR A 95 30.61 1.37 -3.40
N PRO A 96 30.50 2.69 -3.66
CA PRO A 96 29.68 3.59 -2.85
C PRO A 96 28.21 3.18 -2.95
N THR A 97 27.60 2.87 -1.81
CA THR A 97 26.21 2.43 -1.72
C THR A 97 25.44 3.39 -0.82
N PRO A 98 24.47 4.15 -1.36
CA PRO A 98 23.56 4.93 -0.54
C PRO A 98 22.76 4.00 0.39
N THR A 99 22.79 4.31 1.68
CA THR A 99 22.23 3.48 2.74
C THR A 99 21.43 4.35 3.70
N ALA A 100 20.30 3.82 4.17
CA ALA A 100 19.57 4.36 5.31
C ALA A 100 19.49 3.31 6.40
N THR A 101 19.68 3.70 7.66
CA THR A 101 19.55 2.82 8.80
C THR A 101 18.60 3.43 9.81
N VAL A 102 17.63 2.65 10.29
CA VAL A 102 16.70 3.04 11.35
C VAL A 102 17.06 2.32 12.65
N PHE A 103 17.09 3.06 13.74
CA PHE A 103 17.45 2.59 15.07
C PHE A 103 16.31 2.79 16.05
N TRP A 104 15.97 1.74 16.78
CA TRP A 104 15.13 1.82 17.98
C TRP A 104 16.03 1.66 19.19
N GLY A 105 15.93 2.61 20.11
CA GLY A 105 16.65 2.55 21.37
C GLY A 105 15.71 2.35 22.57
N LYS A 106 16.31 1.83 23.63
CA LYS A 106 15.69 1.66 24.94
C LYS A 106 16.79 1.72 25.98
N ASN A 107 16.57 2.49 27.06
CA ASN A 107 17.56 2.65 28.14
C ASN A 107 18.95 3.11 27.64
N GLY A 108 18.98 3.99 26.63
CA GLY A 108 20.22 4.55 26.08
C GLY A 108 21.08 3.55 25.29
N LYS A 109 20.49 2.45 24.82
CA LYS A 109 21.09 1.45 23.93
C LYS A 109 20.16 1.10 22.78
N VAL A 110 20.73 0.72 21.64
CA VAL A 110 19.99 0.22 20.47
C VAL A 110 19.48 -1.20 20.77
N VAL A 111 18.17 -1.40 20.65
CA VAL A 111 17.50 -2.71 20.78
C VAL A 111 17.07 -3.28 19.44
N LYS A 112 16.88 -2.43 18.43
CA LYS A 112 16.64 -2.86 17.05
C LYS A 112 17.33 -1.92 16.06
N GLN A 113 17.96 -2.49 15.04
CA GLN A 113 18.49 -1.75 13.89
C GLN A 113 17.99 -2.40 12.61
N ILE A 114 17.58 -1.58 11.63
CA ILE A 114 17.23 -2.04 10.29
C ILE A 114 18.03 -1.21 9.27
N ASP A 115 18.83 -1.88 8.45
CA ASP A 115 19.53 -1.30 7.32
C ASP A 115 18.71 -1.43 6.03
N TYR A 116 18.71 -0.37 5.24
CA TYR A 116 18.08 -0.24 3.93
C TYR A 116 19.14 0.21 2.93
N TRP A 117 19.61 -0.70 2.09
CA TRP A 117 20.53 -0.41 1.00
C TRP A 117 20.24 -1.35 -0.18
N ASP A 118 20.53 -0.90 -1.39
CA ASP A 118 20.22 -1.67 -2.61
C ASP A 118 21.43 -1.83 -3.52
N THR A 119 22.39 -2.66 -3.09
CA THR A 119 23.53 -3.04 -3.94
C THR A 119 23.08 -3.97 -5.07
N VAL A 120 21.92 -4.62 -4.92
CA VAL A 120 21.37 -5.55 -5.93
C VAL A 120 20.76 -4.78 -7.09
N GLY A 121 20.02 -3.70 -6.85
CA GLY A 121 19.47 -2.84 -7.89
C GLY A 121 20.54 -2.13 -8.72
N SER A 122 21.69 -1.81 -8.13
CA SER A 122 22.83 -1.24 -8.85
C SER A 122 23.65 -2.27 -9.65
N LEU A 123 23.76 -3.52 -9.18
CA LEU A 123 24.47 -4.60 -9.88
C LEU A 123 23.59 -5.39 -10.87
N ALA A 124 22.27 -5.46 -10.65
CA ALA A 124 21.30 -6.14 -11.52
C ALA A 124 21.15 -5.46 -12.88
N GLN A 125 21.54 -4.19 -13.00
CA GLN A 125 21.67 -3.53 -14.30
C GLN A 125 22.78 -4.13 -15.17
N VAL A 126 23.67 -4.97 -14.61
CA VAL A 126 24.90 -5.42 -15.28
C VAL A 126 24.86 -6.91 -15.69
N ASN A 127 24.32 -7.85 -14.89
CA ASN A 127 24.07 -9.24 -15.35
C ASN A 127 23.34 -10.14 -14.29
N PRO A 128 22.25 -10.87 -14.63
CA PRO A 128 21.56 -11.80 -13.72
C PRO A 128 22.37 -13.03 -13.24
N ILE A 129 23.39 -13.46 -13.99
CA ILE A 129 24.22 -14.63 -13.62
C ILE A 129 25.22 -14.26 -12.51
N LEU A 130 25.67 -13.01 -12.49
CA LEU A 130 26.56 -12.48 -11.45
C LEU A 130 25.85 -12.40 -10.09
N ASP A 131 24.54 -12.12 -10.05
CA ASP A 131 23.72 -12.05 -8.83
C ASP A 131 23.76 -13.37 -8.03
N ARG A 132 23.58 -14.51 -8.70
CA ARG A 132 23.54 -15.82 -8.03
C ARG A 132 24.91 -16.25 -7.48
N ALA A 133 25.99 -15.96 -8.22
CA ALA A 133 27.35 -16.24 -7.79
C ALA A 133 27.80 -15.32 -6.65
N TYR A 134 27.41 -14.04 -6.69
CA TYR A 134 27.68 -13.06 -5.65
C TYR A 134 26.94 -13.38 -4.35
N ARG A 135 25.64 -13.72 -4.39
CA ARG A 135 24.86 -14.14 -3.21
C ARG A 135 25.48 -15.33 -2.48
N LEU A 136 25.95 -16.32 -3.24
CA LEU A 136 26.65 -17.48 -2.68
C LEU A 136 28.02 -17.11 -2.07
N ALA A 137 28.76 -16.20 -2.71
CA ALA A 137 30.04 -15.73 -2.20
C ALA A 137 29.89 -14.87 -0.93
N VAL A 138 28.91 -13.96 -0.89
CA VAL A 138 28.62 -13.10 0.27
C VAL A 138 28.07 -13.90 1.44
N ALA A 139 27.16 -14.85 1.20
CA ALA A 139 26.65 -15.76 2.23
C ALA A 139 27.76 -16.67 2.81
N TRP A 140 28.75 -17.04 1.99
CA TRP A 140 29.91 -17.81 2.43
C TRP A 140 30.92 -16.95 3.21
N LEU A 141 31.13 -15.70 2.80
CA LEU A 141 32.01 -14.74 3.50
C LEU A 141 31.42 -14.38 4.88
N LEU A 142 30.19 -13.88 4.98
CA LEU A 142 29.62 -13.33 6.23
C LEU A 142 29.19 -14.35 7.32
N ALA A 143 29.78 -15.56 7.32
CA ALA A 143 29.59 -16.60 8.33
C ALA A 143 28.11 -16.98 8.61
N GLY A 144 27.35 -17.26 7.53
CA GLY A 144 26.27 -18.25 7.59
C GLY A 144 25.04 -17.92 8.43
N GLY A 145 24.42 -16.75 8.22
CA GLY A 145 22.97 -16.66 8.38
C GLY A 145 22.29 -17.45 7.25
N PRO A 146 21.17 -18.16 7.48
CA PRO A 146 20.43 -18.76 6.38
C PRO A 146 20.11 -17.65 5.36
N PRO A 147 20.20 -17.94 4.04
CA PRO A 147 19.67 -17.02 3.04
C PRO A 147 18.24 -16.71 3.43
N TYR A 148 17.81 -15.45 3.26
CA TYR A 148 16.43 -15.00 3.52
C TYR A 148 15.48 -16.14 3.21
N ASP A 149 14.98 -16.81 4.25
CA ASP A 149 13.98 -17.84 4.08
C ASP A 149 12.87 -17.12 3.31
N ALA A 150 12.47 -17.69 2.17
CA ALA A 150 11.28 -17.23 1.48
C ALA A 150 10.23 -16.92 2.55
N ASP A 151 9.64 -15.72 2.51
CA ASP A 151 8.71 -15.28 3.55
C ASP A 151 7.85 -16.47 3.97
N PRO A 152 7.66 -16.68 5.30
CA PRO A 152 6.92 -17.83 5.78
C PRO A 152 5.64 -17.96 4.96
N PRO A 153 5.25 -19.19 4.58
CA PRO A 153 4.10 -19.40 3.71
C PRO A 153 2.92 -18.60 4.26
N PRO A 154 2.17 -17.91 3.39
CA PRO A 154 1.18 -16.95 3.83
C PRO A 154 0.26 -17.60 4.86
N PRO A 155 0.01 -16.95 6.01
CA PRO A 155 -0.89 -17.47 7.03
C PRO A 155 -2.21 -17.92 6.42
N ILE A 156 -2.74 -19.05 6.92
CA ILE A 156 -4.03 -19.60 6.51
C ILE A 156 -4.96 -19.52 7.72
N ASP A 157 -6.14 -18.92 7.58
CA ASP A 157 -7.14 -18.86 8.66
C ASP A 157 -7.91 -20.19 8.83
N ALA A 158 -8.80 -20.24 9.83
CA ALA A 158 -9.58 -21.45 10.14
C ALA A 158 -10.52 -21.86 8.99
N GLU A 159 -10.86 -20.90 8.12
CA GLU A 159 -11.70 -21.02 6.94
C GLU A 159 -10.90 -21.38 5.68
N GLY A 160 -9.58 -21.62 5.81
CA GLY A 160 -8.69 -22.02 4.73
C GLY A 160 -8.33 -20.90 3.76
N ILE A 161 -8.46 -19.64 4.19
CA ILE A 161 -8.20 -18.46 3.40
C ILE A 161 -6.75 -17.98 3.63
N TYR A 162 -6.06 -17.63 2.56
CA TYR A 162 -4.66 -17.21 2.61
C TYR A 162 -4.52 -15.70 2.89
N HIS A 163 -3.53 -15.32 3.69
CA HIS A 163 -3.27 -13.93 4.11
C HIS A 163 -1.82 -13.51 3.80
N PRO A 164 -1.42 -13.35 2.53
CA PRO A 164 -0.09 -12.87 2.20
C PRO A 164 0.20 -11.52 2.87
N THR A 165 1.38 -11.42 3.48
CA THR A 165 1.85 -10.24 4.22
C THR A 165 2.92 -9.44 3.49
N SER A 166 3.39 -9.93 2.36
CA SER A 166 4.45 -9.34 1.52
C SER A 166 4.27 -9.75 0.06
N GLU A 167 4.88 -8.99 -0.86
CA GLU A 167 4.82 -9.31 -2.29
C GLU A 167 5.47 -10.66 -2.60
N GLU A 168 6.53 -11.03 -1.89
CA GLU A 168 7.17 -12.34 -1.95
C GLU A 168 6.20 -13.46 -1.55
N ALA A 169 5.48 -13.32 -0.44
CA ALA A 169 4.49 -14.30 0.01
C ALA A 169 3.32 -14.43 -0.99
N LEU A 170 2.87 -13.31 -1.57
CA LEU A 170 1.86 -13.30 -2.63
C LEU A 170 2.34 -14.02 -3.89
N ARG A 171 3.56 -13.72 -4.35
CA ARG A 171 4.17 -14.39 -5.52
C ARG A 171 4.32 -15.89 -5.29
N ALA A 172 4.80 -16.28 -4.10
CA ALA A 172 4.93 -17.67 -3.71
C ALA A 172 3.59 -18.40 -3.74
N LEU A 173 2.53 -17.79 -3.18
CA LEU A 173 1.17 -18.33 -3.23
C LEU A 173 0.69 -18.52 -4.67
N VAL A 174 0.91 -17.53 -5.53
CA VAL A 174 0.49 -17.61 -6.94
C VAL A 174 1.26 -18.70 -7.67
N ALA A 175 2.58 -18.74 -7.53
CA ALA A 175 3.43 -19.75 -8.16
C ALA A 175 3.08 -21.18 -7.71
N GLU A 176 2.84 -21.37 -6.40
CA GLU A 176 2.41 -22.66 -5.85
C GLU A 176 1.03 -23.07 -6.38
N THR A 177 0.10 -22.11 -6.46
CA THR A 177 -1.25 -22.34 -6.99
C THR A 177 -1.20 -22.72 -8.47
N HIS A 178 -0.37 -22.02 -9.26
CA HIS A 178 -0.15 -22.30 -10.67
C HIS A 178 0.48 -23.68 -10.88
N ALA A 179 1.52 -24.02 -10.13
CA ALA A 179 2.16 -25.34 -10.18
C ALA A 179 1.21 -26.48 -9.79
N ALA A 180 0.25 -26.21 -8.91
CA ALA A 180 -0.79 -27.15 -8.53
C ALA A 180 -1.97 -27.22 -9.52
N HIS A 181 -1.94 -26.45 -10.62
CA HIS A 181 -3.05 -26.30 -11.57
C HIS A 181 -4.37 -25.89 -10.90
N LYS A 182 -4.29 -25.03 -9.88
CA LYS A 182 -5.44 -24.53 -9.11
C LYS A 182 -5.79 -23.10 -9.50
N GLN A 183 -7.03 -22.71 -9.26
CA GLN A 183 -7.47 -21.32 -9.37
C GLN A 183 -7.19 -20.57 -8.07
N LEU A 184 -6.81 -19.30 -8.15
CA LEU A 184 -6.70 -18.39 -7.01
C LEU A 184 -7.59 -17.17 -7.25
N ARG A 185 -8.35 -16.76 -6.23
CA ARG A 185 -9.14 -15.54 -6.22
C ARG A 185 -8.82 -14.71 -4.99
N PHE A 186 -9.05 -13.41 -5.11
CA PHE A 186 -8.84 -12.46 -4.02
C PHE A 186 -10.18 -11.87 -3.58
N ALA A 187 -10.43 -11.90 -2.29
CA ALA A 187 -11.54 -11.18 -1.67
C ALA A 187 -11.04 -9.86 -1.08
N GLY A 188 -11.73 -8.77 -1.42
CA GLY A 188 -11.54 -7.46 -0.79
C GLY A 188 -12.44 -7.30 0.43
N SER A 189 -13.30 -6.27 0.41
CA SER A 189 -14.25 -6.04 1.50
C SER A 189 -15.44 -6.99 1.53
N GLY A 190 -15.63 -7.82 0.49
CA GLY A 190 -16.82 -8.67 0.32
C GLY A 190 -18.10 -7.91 -0.03
N HIS A 191 -17.98 -6.63 -0.41
CA HIS A 191 -19.12 -5.78 -0.70
C HIS A 191 -19.78 -6.06 -2.06
N SER A 192 -18.99 -6.41 -3.08
CA SER A 192 -19.49 -6.71 -4.41
C SER A 192 -20.28 -8.02 -4.41
N VAL A 193 -21.12 -8.23 -5.44
CA VAL A 193 -21.90 -9.48 -5.59
C VAL A 193 -20.99 -10.70 -5.53
N TRP A 194 -21.39 -11.71 -4.77
CA TRP A 194 -20.53 -12.82 -4.41
C TRP A 194 -20.04 -13.60 -5.63
N GLU A 195 -20.88 -13.77 -6.64
CA GLU A 195 -20.57 -14.44 -7.91
C GLU A 195 -19.42 -13.78 -8.68
N ALA A 196 -19.16 -12.48 -8.45
CA ALA A 196 -18.04 -11.76 -9.05
C ALA A 196 -16.72 -11.98 -8.28
N ILE A 197 -16.81 -12.34 -7.00
CA ILE A 197 -15.66 -12.50 -6.10
C ILE A 197 -15.24 -13.98 -6.05
N VAL A 198 -16.20 -14.86 -5.76
CA VAL A 198 -16.01 -16.29 -5.52
C VAL A 198 -16.81 -17.11 -6.54
N PRO A 199 -16.14 -17.93 -7.37
CA PRO A 199 -16.82 -18.80 -8.34
C PRO A 199 -17.80 -19.77 -7.66
N SER A 200 -18.89 -20.10 -8.36
CA SER A 200 -19.90 -21.05 -7.87
C SER A 200 -19.26 -22.38 -7.43
N HIS A 201 -19.62 -22.87 -6.25
CA HIS A 201 -19.11 -24.11 -5.64
C HIS A 201 -17.69 -24.04 -5.02
N TYR A 202 -17.17 -22.86 -4.69
CA TYR A 202 -16.02 -22.78 -3.77
C TYR A 202 -16.36 -23.47 -2.44
N ARG A 203 -15.59 -24.50 -2.07
CA ARG A 203 -15.70 -25.21 -0.80
C ARG A 203 -14.30 -25.30 -0.18
N THR A 204 -14.13 -24.72 1.01
CA THR A 204 -12.89 -24.82 1.78
C THR A 204 -12.45 -26.28 1.92
N GLY A 205 -11.19 -26.55 1.57
CA GLY A 205 -10.56 -27.85 1.79
C GLY A 205 -11.04 -29.01 0.90
N GLN A 206 -11.86 -28.75 -0.13
CA GLN A 206 -12.47 -29.84 -0.92
C GLN A 206 -12.22 -29.84 -2.44
N ASP A 207 -11.67 -28.82 -3.12
CA ASP A 207 -11.17 -28.93 -4.51
C ASP A 207 -10.52 -27.65 -5.07
N GLU A 208 -9.74 -27.79 -6.16
CA GLU A 208 -9.14 -26.87 -7.17
C GLU A 208 -9.01 -25.34 -6.98
N ARG A 209 -9.66 -24.68 -6.01
CA ARG A 209 -9.77 -23.23 -5.91
C ARG A 209 -9.28 -22.74 -4.55
N ARG A 210 -8.52 -21.65 -4.54
CA ARG A 210 -7.96 -20.98 -3.37
C ARG A 210 -8.51 -19.56 -3.27
N LEU A 211 -8.66 -19.07 -2.05
CA LEU A 211 -9.07 -17.71 -1.75
C LEU A 211 -7.99 -17.02 -0.92
N ALA A 212 -7.70 -15.76 -1.22
CA ALA A 212 -6.77 -14.95 -0.45
C ALA A 212 -7.34 -13.58 -0.12
N LEU A 213 -6.86 -12.97 0.98
CA LEU A 213 -7.07 -11.57 1.31
C LEU A 213 -5.74 -10.84 1.29
N LEU A 214 -5.75 -9.62 0.77
CA LEU A 214 -4.63 -8.70 0.89
C LEU A 214 -4.78 -7.82 2.14
N ASP A 215 -5.24 -8.37 3.26
CA ASP A 215 -5.48 -7.63 4.50
C ASP A 215 -4.20 -7.22 5.24
N GLY A 216 -3.04 -7.76 4.86
CA GLY A 216 -1.72 -7.25 5.22
C GLY A 216 -1.28 -6.01 4.44
N TYR A 217 -1.85 -5.79 3.25
CA TYR A 217 -1.44 -4.77 2.27
C TYR A 217 -2.17 -3.44 2.52
N ARG A 218 -1.79 -2.70 3.55
CA ARG A 218 -2.55 -1.53 4.03
C ARG A 218 -1.76 -0.23 4.10
N ARG A 219 -0.51 -0.22 3.65
CA ARG A 219 0.39 0.92 3.78
C ARG A 219 0.18 1.93 2.65
N VAL A 220 0.38 3.20 2.99
CA VAL A 220 0.73 4.21 2.00
C VAL A 220 2.25 4.18 1.85
N LEU A 221 2.72 3.91 0.64
CA LEU A 221 4.12 3.65 0.33
C LEU A 221 4.90 4.93 0.03
N GLY A 222 4.24 5.93 -0.56
CA GLY A 222 4.91 7.20 -0.86
C GLY A 222 3.99 8.29 -1.39
N PHE A 223 4.53 9.51 -1.38
CA PHE A 223 3.91 10.71 -1.93
C PHE A 223 4.93 11.40 -2.84
N LYS A 224 4.58 11.62 -4.11
CA LYS A 224 5.44 12.27 -5.10
C LYS A 224 4.68 13.38 -5.82
N PRO A 225 5.00 14.67 -5.59
CA PRO A 225 4.39 15.77 -6.33
C PRO A 225 4.59 15.62 -7.85
N VAL A 226 3.56 15.95 -8.65
CA VAL A 226 3.64 15.89 -10.12
C VAL A 226 4.52 17.00 -10.70
N GLY A 227 4.51 18.18 -10.08
CA GLY A 227 5.39 19.31 -10.46
C GLY A 227 4.93 20.15 -11.66
N ASP A 228 3.70 19.97 -12.13
CA ASP A 228 3.09 20.70 -13.25
C ASP A 228 2.27 21.94 -12.82
N GLY A 229 2.26 22.25 -11.52
CA GLY A 229 1.51 23.37 -10.94
C GLY A 229 0.05 23.07 -10.59
N SER A 230 -0.47 21.87 -10.87
CA SER A 230 -1.82 21.43 -10.46
C SER A 230 -1.97 21.32 -8.93
N GLY A 231 -0.88 21.05 -8.23
CA GLY A 231 -0.89 20.64 -6.83
C GLY A 231 -1.17 19.14 -6.65
N ASP A 232 -1.28 18.38 -7.74
CA ASP A 232 -1.51 16.94 -7.68
C ASP A 232 -0.27 16.20 -7.16
N VAL A 233 -0.54 15.10 -6.46
CA VAL A 233 0.47 14.24 -5.86
C VAL A 233 0.17 12.79 -6.26
N LEU A 234 1.18 12.10 -6.77
CA LEU A 234 1.14 10.67 -6.97
C LEU A 234 1.30 9.97 -5.61
N VAL A 235 0.32 9.16 -5.24
CA VAL A 235 0.27 8.43 -3.98
C VAL A 235 0.25 6.95 -4.28
N GLU A 236 1.34 6.26 -3.94
CA GLU A 236 1.42 4.81 -4.07
C GLU A 236 0.93 4.16 -2.78
N VAL A 237 0.05 3.16 -2.92
CA VAL A 237 -0.58 2.47 -1.81
C VAL A 237 -0.63 0.98 -2.06
N GLU A 238 -0.60 0.21 -0.98
CA GLU A 238 -0.84 -1.22 -1.05
C GLU A 238 -2.32 -1.52 -1.33
N ALA A 239 -2.56 -2.52 -2.17
CA ALA A 239 -3.86 -2.83 -2.77
C ALA A 239 -5.02 -3.12 -1.79
N GLY A 240 -4.69 -3.58 -0.58
CA GLY A 240 -5.65 -3.96 0.45
C GLY A 240 -6.10 -2.84 1.38
N ILE A 241 -5.53 -1.62 1.25
CA ILE A 241 -5.94 -0.47 2.04
C ILE A 241 -7.42 -0.16 1.75
N SER A 242 -8.22 0.08 2.79
CA SER A 242 -9.62 0.49 2.58
C SER A 242 -9.67 1.95 2.17
N VAL A 243 -10.57 2.29 1.23
CA VAL A 243 -10.72 3.67 0.77
C VAL A 243 -11.19 4.57 1.92
N GLY A 244 -12.19 4.14 2.69
CA GLY A 244 -12.77 4.80 3.86
C GLY A 244 -13.19 3.80 4.94
N ALA A 245 -14.01 4.25 5.88
CA ALA A 245 -14.48 3.46 7.02
C ALA A 245 -15.69 2.57 6.68
N SER A 246 -15.85 1.45 7.41
CA SER A 246 -17.08 0.64 7.36
C SER A 246 -18.18 1.29 8.20
N PRO A 247 -19.38 1.56 7.63
CA PRO A 247 -20.50 2.12 8.38
C PRO A 247 -21.28 1.06 9.17
N ARG A 248 -21.00 -0.24 9.01
CA ARG A 248 -21.94 -1.32 9.40
C ARG A 248 -21.57 -2.21 10.57
N LEU A 249 -20.37 -2.16 11.15
CA LEU A 249 -20.03 -3.03 12.29
C LEU A 249 -19.01 -2.37 13.23
N VAL A 250 -19.08 -2.67 14.53
CA VAL A 250 -18.07 -2.32 15.56
C VAL A 250 -17.10 -3.49 15.78
N GLU A 251 -17.44 -4.69 15.29
CA GLU A 251 -16.66 -5.92 15.42
C GLU A 251 -16.26 -6.45 14.02
N ALA A 252 -15.06 -7.02 13.91
CA ALA A 252 -14.59 -7.64 12.68
C ALA A 252 -15.29 -8.98 12.47
N ASP A 253 -16.15 -9.08 11.45
CA ASP A 253 -16.67 -10.38 11.01
C ASP A 253 -15.66 -11.00 10.02
N PRO A 254 -15.12 -12.22 10.28
CA PRO A 254 -14.31 -12.92 9.30
C PRO A 254 -15.08 -13.15 7.99
N ILE A 255 -14.36 -13.41 6.90
CA ILE A 255 -15.01 -13.72 5.62
C ILE A 255 -15.70 -15.08 5.76
N SER A 256 -17.03 -15.08 5.84
CA SER A 256 -17.80 -16.31 5.82
C SER A 256 -18.02 -16.78 4.38
N VAL A 257 -17.26 -17.80 3.98
CA VAL A 257 -17.36 -18.42 2.64
C VAL A 257 -18.70 -19.13 2.40
N VAL A 258 -19.50 -19.34 3.46
CA VAL A 258 -20.86 -19.91 3.41
C VAL A 258 -21.96 -18.85 3.39
N ALA A 259 -21.63 -17.55 3.45
CA ALA A 259 -22.62 -16.46 3.44
C ALA A 259 -23.51 -16.48 2.18
N ARG A 260 -23.03 -17.06 1.09
CA ARG A 260 -23.83 -17.31 -0.12
C ARG A 260 -24.98 -18.29 0.13
N ASP A 261 -24.72 -19.34 0.91
CA ASP A 261 -25.63 -20.47 1.09
C ASP A 261 -26.62 -20.23 2.23
N ASP A 262 -26.35 -19.24 3.10
CA ASP A 262 -27.25 -18.79 4.15
C ASP A 262 -27.49 -17.28 4.10
N PRO A 263 -28.66 -16.80 3.63
CA PRO A 263 -28.99 -15.38 3.59
C PRO A 263 -29.11 -14.72 4.98
N LYS A 264 -29.04 -15.49 6.07
CA LYS A 264 -28.98 -14.97 7.45
C LYS A 264 -27.56 -14.70 7.93
N THR A 265 -26.54 -15.24 7.24
CA THR A 265 -25.14 -14.93 7.52
C THR A 265 -24.86 -13.51 7.02
N PRO A 266 -24.26 -12.63 7.84
CA PRO A 266 -23.99 -11.25 7.45
C PRO A 266 -23.17 -11.18 6.15
N ASN A 267 -23.62 -10.33 5.22
CA ASN A 267 -22.82 -9.99 4.06
C ASN A 267 -21.53 -9.31 4.54
N ILE A 268 -20.41 -9.91 4.15
CA ILE A 268 -19.05 -9.68 4.61
C ILE A 268 -18.74 -8.18 4.69
N THR A 269 -18.27 -7.75 5.86
CA THR A 269 -17.42 -6.56 5.98
C THR A 269 -16.39 -6.82 7.07
N ARG A 270 -15.11 -6.99 6.69
CA ARG A 270 -14.05 -6.84 7.69
C ARG A 270 -14.11 -5.41 8.19
N TYR A 271 -14.09 -5.27 9.52
CA TYR A 271 -14.07 -3.96 10.15
C TYR A 271 -12.86 -3.16 9.68
N ARG A 272 -13.12 -1.91 9.30
CA ARG A 272 -12.13 -0.92 8.86
C ARG A 272 -12.51 0.40 9.49
N THR A 273 -11.61 0.91 10.33
CA THR A 273 -11.81 2.20 10.96
C THR A 273 -11.45 3.32 10.00
N TRP A 274 -11.91 4.53 10.31
CA TRP A 274 -11.51 5.72 9.58
C TRP A 274 -9.99 5.97 9.65
N GLU A 275 -9.39 5.68 10.81
CA GLU A 275 -7.96 5.84 11.11
C GLU A 275 -7.06 5.00 10.21
N GLN A 276 -7.60 3.91 9.66
CA GLN A 276 -6.88 2.96 8.79
C GLN A 276 -7.13 3.21 7.31
N SER A 277 -7.87 4.26 6.94
CA SER A 277 -8.33 4.48 5.57
C SER A 277 -7.38 5.34 4.73
N LEU A 278 -7.42 5.11 3.42
CA LEU A 278 -6.75 5.95 2.43
C LEU A 278 -7.23 7.40 2.53
N CYS A 279 -8.54 7.62 2.64
CA CYS A 279 -9.10 8.97 2.71
C CYS A 279 -8.51 9.79 3.87
N LEU A 280 -8.36 9.21 5.06
CA LEU A 280 -7.72 9.92 6.17
C LEU A 280 -6.24 10.19 5.89
N ALA A 281 -5.51 9.20 5.34
CA ALA A 281 -4.10 9.39 5.00
C ALA A 281 -3.89 10.53 4.00
N LEU A 282 -4.78 10.65 3.00
CA LEU A 282 -4.79 11.76 2.04
C LEU A 282 -5.18 13.09 2.72
N GLN A 283 -6.24 13.09 3.52
CA GLN A 283 -6.72 14.31 4.20
C GLN A 283 -5.64 14.91 5.12
N ASN A 284 -4.89 14.08 5.84
CA ASN A 284 -3.75 14.50 6.67
C ASN A 284 -2.60 15.14 5.87
N LYS A 285 -2.57 14.93 4.55
CA LYS A 285 -1.63 15.56 3.61
C LYS A 285 -2.25 16.70 2.80
N GLY A 286 -3.49 17.09 3.10
CA GLY A 286 -4.21 18.10 2.33
C GLY A 286 -4.55 17.63 0.92
N LEU A 287 -4.73 16.32 0.72
CA LEU A 287 -5.05 15.68 -0.54
C LEU A 287 -6.44 15.02 -0.51
N ALA A 288 -6.97 14.70 -1.67
CA ALA A 288 -8.20 13.93 -1.84
C ALA A 288 -8.17 13.11 -3.13
N LEU A 289 -8.99 12.05 -3.18
CA LEU A 289 -9.40 11.47 -4.45
C LEU A 289 -10.46 12.39 -5.09
N PRO A 290 -10.47 12.54 -6.42
CA PRO A 290 -11.37 13.50 -7.08
C PRO A 290 -12.84 13.05 -7.05
N ASP A 291 -13.06 11.75 -6.97
CA ASP A 291 -14.37 11.12 -6.92
C ASP A 291 -14.32 9.92 -5.98
N LEU A 292 -15.45 9.54 -5.39
CA LEU A 292 -15.56 8.36 -4.54
C LEU A 292 -16.98 7.80 -4.59
N GLY A 293 -17.08 6.47 -4.57
CA GLY A 293 -18.35 5.77 -4.46
C GLY A 293 -18.98 5.93 -3.07
N GLY A 294 -20.29 5.74 -2.99
CA GLY A 294 -21.03 5.82 -1.71
C GLY A 294 -20.69 4.74 -0.68
N ILE A 295 -19.79 3.81 -1.03
CA ILE A 295 -19.44 2.64 -0.22
C ILE A 295 -17.92 2.62 -0.07
N SER A 296 -17.45 3.24 1.00
CA SER A 296 -16.04 3.59 1.14
C SER A 296 -15.18 2.48 1.76
N HIS A 297 -15.74 1.48 2.42
CA HIS A 297 -14.95 0.41 3.05
C HIS A 297 -14.35 -0.62 2.07
N GLN A 298 -14.54 -0.44 0.76
CA GLN A 298 -13.89 -1.25 -0.27
C GLN A 298 -12.37 -1.10 -0.20
N THR A 299 -11.62 -2.17 -0.47
CA THR A 299 -10.17 -2.13 -0.65
C THR A 299 -9.82 -1.38 -1.95
N ALA A 300 -8.68 -0.69 -2.02
CA ALA A 300 -8.25 0.06 -3.21
C ALA A 300 -8.29 -0.79 -4.49
N ALA A 301 -7.68 -1.99 -4.49
CA ALA A 301 -7.70 -2.88 -5.65
C ALA A 301 -9.12 -3.36 -6.00
N GLY A 302 -9.93 -3.67 -4.99
CA GLY A 302 -11.33 -4.06 -5.18
C GLY A 302 -12.18 -2.92 -5.78
N PHE A 303 -11.97 -1.68 -5.32
CA PHE A 303 -12.68 -0.49 -5.80
C PHE A 303 -12.38 -0.24 -7.29
N ILE A 304 -11.11 -0.29 -7.68
CA ILE A 304 -10.74 -0.08 -9.09
C ILE A 304 -11.13 -1.26 -9.98
N SER A 305 -10.92 -2.51 -9.52
CA SER A 305 -11.15 -3.72 -10.35
C SER A 305 -12.60 -3.87 -10.82
N THR A 306 -13.55 -3.26 -10.11
CA THR A 306 -14.98 -3.31 -10.43
C THR A 306 -15.49 -2.04 -11.12
N GLY A 307 -14.62 -1.07 -11.41
CA GLY A 307 -15.02 0.23 -11.96
C GLY A 307 -15.94 1.01 -11.02
N SER A 308 -15.70 0.93 -9.71
CA SER A 308 -16.46 1.72 -8.74
C SER A 308 -16.29 3.22 -9.04
N ALA A 309 -17.39 3.96 -8.98
CA ALA A 309 -17.43 5.39 -9.24
C ALA A 309 -18.41 6.08 -8.29
N GLY A 310 -18.26 7.39 -8.13
CA GLY A 310 -19.20 8.26 -7.46
C GLY A 310 -20.20 8.90 -8.42
N GLY A 311 -21.05 9.77 -7.86
CA GLY A 311 -22.12 10.43 -8.60
C GLY A 311 -21.64 11.69 -9.30
N THR A 312 -20.84 11.57 -10.36
CA THR A 312 -20.36 12.72 -11.15
C THR A 312 -20.13 12.34 -12.61
N CYS A 313 -20.25 13.32 -13.52
CA CYS A 313 -19.83 13.20 -14.92
C CYS A 313 -18.53 13.99 -15.22
N LYS A 314 -17.91 14.59 -14.21
CA LYS A 314 -16.74 15.49 -14.37
C LYS A 314 -15.42 14.87 -13.94
N TRP A 315 -15.47 13.89 -13.04
CA TRP A 315 -14.29 13.25 -12.47
C TRP A 315 -14.47 11.74 -12.39
N SER A 316 -13.36 11.03 -12.28
CA SER A 316 -13.34 9.57 -12.26
C SER A 316 -12.17 9.12 -11.39
N VAL A 317 -12.40 8.12 -10.53
CA VAL A 317 -11.32 7.45 -9.81
C VAL A 317 -10.43 6.66 -10.75
N SER A 318 -11.00 6.09 -11.82
CA SER A 318 -10.24 5.35 -12.82
C SER A 318 -9.21 6.24 -13.50
N ASP A 319 -9.56 7.50 -13.77
CA ASP A 319 -8.64 8.49 -14.38
C ASP A 319 -7.56 8.94 -13.39
N ALA A 320 -7.81 8.77 -12.09
CA ALA A 320 -6.83 9.00 -11.05
C ALA A 320 -5.86 7.82 -10.90
N VAL A 321 -6.16 6.62 -11.40
CA VAL A 321 -5.20 5.50 -11.39
C VAL A 321 -4.18 5.73 -12.49
N VAL A 322 -2.89 5.82 -12.13
CA VAL A 322 -1.80 6.07 -13.09
C VAL A 322 -0.71 5.00 -13.07
N GLY A 323 -0.74 4.11 -12.09
CA GLY A 323 0.21 3.03 -11.93
C GLY A 323 -0.37 1.85 -11.17
N LEU A 324 0.06 0.65 -11.51
CA LEU A 324 -0.29 -0.61 -10.86
C LEU A 324 0.96 -1.48 -10.75
N ARG A 325 1.05 -2.29 -9.69
CA ARG A 325 1.90 -3.48 -9.68
C ARG A 325 1.01 -4.70 -9.71
N VAL A 326 1.22 -5.58 -10.68
CA VAL A 326 0.40 -6.77 -10.91
C VAL A 326 1.25 -8.02 -10.81
N VAL A 327 0.85 -8.96 -9.95
CA VAL A 327 1.40 -10.31 -9.91
C VAL A 327 0.59 -11.18 -10.87
N ASP A 328 1.23 -11.64 -11.95
CA ASP A 328 0.57 -12.46 -12.96
C ASP A 328 0.32 -13.91 -12.50
N GLY A 329 -0.30 -14.73 -13.36
CA GLY A 329 -0.61 -16.13 -13.04
C GLY A 329 0.60 -17.04 -12.81
N LYS A 330 1.83 -16.58 -13.04
CA LYS A 330 3.09 -17.32 -12.78
C LYS A 330 3.81 -16.82 -11.52
N GLY A 331 3.33 -15.75 -10.90
CA GLY A 331 4.00 -15.10 -9.77
C GLY A 331 5.08 -14.09 -10.19
N GLU A 332 5.09 -13.67 -11.46
CA GLU A 332 5.96 -12.59 -11.94
C GLU A 332 5.30 -11.24 -11.66
N VAL A 333 6.10 -10.24 -11.30
CA VAL A 333 5.63 -8.90 -10.96
C VAL A 333 5.80 -7.98 -12.15
N HIS A 334 4.72 -7.34 -12.55
CA HIS A 334 4.67 -6.42 -13.68
C HIS A 334 4.30 -5.02 -13.19
N PRO A 335 5.24 -4.06 -13.22
CA PRO A 335 4.90 -2.65 -13.07
C PRO A 335 4.19 -2.17 -14.33
N LEU A 336 2.97 -1.67 -14.20
CA LEU A 336 2.15 -1.14 -15.27
C LEU A 336 1.84 0.33 -15.00
N SER A 337 1.81 1.14 -16.05
CA SER A 337 1.46 2.56 -15.95
C SER A 337 0.74 3.03 -17.20
N GLU A 338 0.00 4.12 -17.08
CA GLU A 338 -0.74 4.72 -18.20
C GLU A 338 0.16 5.06 -19.39
N ASP A 339 1.35 5.60 -19.13
CA ASP A 339 2.36 5.98 -20.12
C ASP A 339 3.47 4.93 -20.29
N GLY A 340 3.22 3.69 -19.85
CA GLY A 340 4.21 2.61 -19.85
C GLY A 340 4.31 1.81 -21.15
N ASP A 341 5.04 0.70 -21.09
CA ASP A 341 5.30 -0.18 -22.24
C ASP A 341 4.05 -0.95 -22.72
N ASP A 342 3.09 -1.23 -21.84
CA ASP A 342 1.84 -1.94 -22.15
C ASP A 342 0.61 -1.23 -21.54
N PRO A 343 0.15 -0.12 -22.17
CA PRO A 343 -0.98 0.66 -21.68
C PRO A 343 -2.33 -0.09 -21.81
N ASP A 344 -2.42 -1.08 -22.70
CA ASP A 344 -3.63 -1.89 -22.85
C ASP A 344 -3.77 -2.88 -21.69
N TRP A 345 -2.68 -3.52 -21.28
CA TRP A 345 -2.70 -4.35 -20.08
C TRP A 345 -2.93 -3.51 -18.82
N PHE A 346 -2.33 -2.32 -18.71
CA PHE A 346 -2.62 -1.40 -17.59
C PHE A 346 -4.13 -1.16 -17.42
N ARG A 347 -4.83 -0.80 -18.51
CA ARG A 347 -6.30 -0.58 -18.50
C ARG A 347 -7.07 -1.86 -18.18
N ALA A 348 -6.69 -2.98 -18.79
CA ALA A 348 -7.34 -4.27 -18.57
C ALA A 348 -7.15 -4.78 -17.13
N ALA A 349 -5.99 -4.53 -16.52
CA ALA A 349 -5.71 -4.90 -15.13
C ALA A 349 -6.50 -4.03 -14.15
N GLY A 350 -6.54 -2.71 -14.37
CA GLY A 350 -7.25 -1.77 -13.51
C GLY A 350 -8.75 -2.03 -13.41
N LEU A 351 -9.40 -2.50 -14.49
CA LEU A 351 -10.84 -2.79 -14.58
C LEU A 351 -11.14 -4.26 -14.89
N GLY A 352 -10.26 -5.16 -14.48
CA GLY A 352 -10.27 -6.56 -14.92
C GLY A 352 -11.08 -7.53 -14.06
N MET A 353 -11.83 -7.08 -13.05
CA MET A 353 -12.52 -7.95 -12.09
C MET A 353 -11.59 -8.98 -11.40
N GLY A 354 -10.30 -8.64 -11.28
CA GLY A 354 -9.25 -9.51 -10.77
C GLY A 354 -8.87 -10.69 -11.68
N LEU A 355 -9.15 -10.63 -12.98
CA LEU A 355 -8.83 -11.69 -13.96
C LEU A 355 -7.43 -11.54 -14.59
N CYS A 356 -6.85 -10.34 -14.53
CA CYS A 356 -5.58 -10.02 -15.18
C CYS A 356 -4.36 -10.14 -14.25
N GLY A 357 -4.53 -10.77 -13.08
CA GLY A 357 -3.51 -10.90 -12.04
C GLY A 357 -3.95 -10.29 -10.70
N ALA A 358 -3.10 -10.46 -9.68
CA ALA A 358 -3.29 -9.85 -8.37
C ALA A 358 -2.64 -8.47 -8.33
N ILE A 359 -3.43 -7.41 -8.21
CA ILE A 359 -2.89 -6.07 -8.00
C ILE A 359 -2.31 -6.00 -6.58
N SER A 360 -1.00 -5.75 -6.44
CA SER A 360 -0.30 -5.63 -5.16
C SER A 360 -0.20 -4.18 -4.69
N THR A 361 0.00 -3.23 -5.61
CA THR A 361 -0.03 -1.78 -5.33
C THR A 361 -0.77 -1.01 -6.40
N VAL A 362 -1.27 0.17 -6.01
CA VAL A 362 -1.94 1.14 -6.88
C VAL A 362 -1.31 2.50 -6.66
N THR A 363 -1.02 3.22 -7.74
CA THR A 363 -0.62 4.63 -7.70
C THR A 363 -1.78 5.51 -8.15
N PHE A 364 -2.26 6.36 -7.26
CA PHE A 364 -3.29 7.35 -7.55
C PHE A 364 -2.68 8.74 -7.77
N ARG A 365 -3.14 9.47 -8.78
CA ARG A 365 -2.99 10.93 -8.92
C ARG A 365 -4.07 11.58 -8.05
N CYS A 366 -3.69 11.99 -6.85
CA CYS A 366 -4.56 12.64 -5.88
C CYS A 366 -4.50 14.16 -6.06
N CYS A 367 -5.66 14.82 -6.05
CA CYS A 367 -5.74 16.27 -6.16
C CYS A 367 -5.63 16.93 -4.77
N PRO A 368 -5.41 18.26 -4.70
CA PRO A 368 -5.57 19.01 -3.45
C PRO A 368 -6.94 18.74 -2.82
N THR A 369 -6.98 18.74 -1.49
CA THR A 369 -8.22 18.55 -0.75
C THR A 369 -9.22 19.66 -1.06
N PHE A 370 -10.51 19.35 -0.89
CA PHE A 370 -11.62 20.26 -1.13
C PHE A 370 -12.77 19.91 -0.19
N ASN A 371 -13.63 20.89 0.08
CA ASN A 371 -14.88 20.67 0.80
C ASN A 371 -16.02 20.49 -0.20
N ILE A 372 -17.12 19.87 0.23
CA ILE A 372 -18.32 19.70 -0.57
C ILE A 372 -19.48 20.42 0.14
N THR A 373 -20.24 21.19 -0.62
CA THR A 373 -21.54 21.73 -0.19
C THR A 373 -22.62 21.22 -1.12
N GLY A 374 -23.77 20.85 -0.57
CA GLY A 374 -24.86 20.32 -1.38
C GLY A 374 -26.22 20.44 -0.71
N VAL A 375 -27.24 20.09 -1.47
CA VAL A 375 -28.64 20.11 -1.06
C VAL A 375 -29.33 18.86 -1.58
N GLU A 376 -30.29 18.36 -0.79
CA GLU A 376 -31.20 17.31 -1.21
C GLU A 376 -32.63 17.85 -1.26
N THR A 377 -33.35 17.55 -2.33
CA THR A 377 -34.77 17.88 -2.50
C THR A 377 -35.57 16.62 -2.75
N THR A 378 -36.74 16.51 -2.11
CA THR A 378 -37.73 15.46 -2.40
C THR A 378 -38.92 16.11 -3.09
N SER A 379 -39.35 15.57 -4.24
CA SER A 379 -40.43 16.12 -5.06
C SER A 379 -41.11 15.02 -5.88
N THR A 380 -42.13 15.39 -6.66
CA THR A 380 -42.61 14.58 -7.78
C THR A 380 -41.72 14.83 -9.00
N THR A 381 -41.65 13.90 -9.95
CA THR A 381 -40.83 14.06 -11.17
C THR A 381 -41.20 15.32 -11.96
N SER A 382 -42.48 15.66 -12.07
CA SER A 382 -42.94 16.89 -12.74
C SER A 382 -42.70 18.17 -11.92
N GLY A 383 -42.66 18.03 -10.59
CA GLY A 383 -42.53 19.12 -9.62
C GLY A 383 -41.09 19.40 -9.18
N ALA A 384 -40.11 18.68 -9.72
CA ALA A 384 -38.72 18.84 -9.37
C ALA A 384 -38.24 20.29 -9.63
N PRO A 385 -37.70 20.98 -8.62
CA PRO A 385 -37.31 22.38 -8.75
C PRO A 385 -35.99 22.56 -9.51
N ASP A 386 -35.15 21.52 -9.53
CA ASP A 386 -33.76 21.59 -9.99
C ASP A 386 -33.53 21.00 -11.40
N VAL A 387 -34.45 20.17 -11.88
CA VAL A 387 -34.28 19.41 -13.12
C VAL A 387 -35.62 19.16 -13.80
N ASP A 388 -35.65 19.28 -15.12
CA ASP A 388 -36.75 18.77 -15.93
C ASP A 388 -36.46 17.30 -16.24
N PHE A 389 -37.04 16.42 -15.43
CA PHE A 389 -36.66 15.00 -15.42
C PHE A 389 -37.01 14.28 -16.72
N TYR A 390 -38.10 14.68 -17.39
CA TYR A 390 -38.56 14.04 -18.63
C TYR A 390 -38.49 14.94 -19.87
N GLY A 391 -38.43 16.27 -19.69
CA GLY A 391 -38.51 17.21 -20.79
C GLY A 391 -37.16 17.74 -21.29
N PRO A 392 -37.20 18.62 -22.30
CA PRO A 392 -36.00 19.19 -22.91
C PRO A 392 -35.30 20.23 -22.02
N GLY A 393 -35.86 20.54 -20.85
CA GLY A 393 -35.40 21.61 -19.98
C GLY A 393 -35.96 22.98 -20.35
N ASP A 394 -35.87 23.88 -19.39
CA ASP A 394 -36.24 25.29 -19.48
C ASP A 394 -35.14 26.17 -18.83
N ALA A 395 -35.39 27.48 -18.74
CA ALA A 395 -34.42 28.44 -18.20
C ALA A 395 -34.09 28.22 -16.71
N LYS A 396 -34.96 27.56 -15.94
CA LYS A 396 -34.79 27.29 -14.51
C LYS A 396 -34.42 25.85 -14.22
N ARG A 397 -34.96 24.92 -15.01
CA ARG A 397 -34.79 23.48 -14.87
C ARG A 397 -34.11 22.93 -16.11
N PRO A 398 -32.79 22.70 -16.10
CA PRO A 398 -32.12 22.06 -17.22
C PRO A 398 -32.71 20.67 -17.50
N SER A 399 -32.54 20.16 -18.72
CA SER A 399 -32.82 18.75 -19.02
C SER A 399 -31.98 17.84 -18.12
N LEU A 400 -32.43 16.61 -17.91
CA LEU A 400 -31.68 15.63 -17.11
C LEU A 400 -30.22 15.48 -17.59
N ALA A 401 -29.98 15.38 -18.90
CA ALA A 401 -28.64 15.26 -19.44
C ALA A 401 -27.76 16.49 -19.11
N LYS A 402 -28.31 17.70 -19.31
CA LYS A 402 -27.59 18.94 -19.00
C LYS A 402 -27.31 19.06 -17.50
N PHE A 403 -28.28 18.72 -16.66
CA PHE A 403 -28.14 18.71 -15.20
C PHE A 403 -26.99 17.81 -14.74
N LEU A 404 -26.92 16.57 -15.24
CA LEU A 404 -25.87 15.60 -14.88
C LEU A 404 -24.47 16.03 -15.34
N LEU A 405 -24.36 16.65 -16.52
CA LEU A 405 -23.07 17.09 -17.08
C LEU A 405 -22.55 18.38 -16.44
N GLU A 406 -23.43 19.32 -16.10
CA GLU A 406 -23.04 20.64 -15.59
C GLU A 406 -22.89 20.68 -14.06
N THR A 407 -23.58 19.80 -13.33
CA THR A 407 -23.48 19.72 -11.87
C THR A 407 -22.28 18.88 -11.48
N ASP A 408 -21.47 19.39 -10.54
CA ASP A 408 -20.26 18.71 -10.08
C ASP A 408 -20.54 17.30 -9.55
N TYR A 409 -21.49 17.17 -8.62
CA TYR A 409 -21.92 15.87 -8.10
C TYR A 409 -23.44 15.78 -8.04
N THR A 410 -23.98 14.62 -8.42
CA THR A 410 -25.42 14.35 -8.46
C THR A 410 -25.74 12.94 -8.01
N ARG A 411 -26.87 12.78 -7.32
CA ARG A 411 -27.51 11.48 -7.07
C ARG A 411 -29.01 11.67 -7.22
N LEU A 412 -29.65 10.82 -8.00
CA LEU A 412 -31.10 10.80 -8.15
C LEU A 412 -31.63 9.45 -7.70
N MET A 413 -32.65 9.45 -6.84
CA MET A 413 -33.41 8.25 -6.51
C MET A 413 -34.84 8.45 -7.00
N TRP A 414 -35.25 7.59 -7.93
CA TRP A 414 -36.56 7.67 -8.57
C TRP A 414 -37.36 6.41 -8.27
N TRP A 415 -38.58 6.61 -7.80
CA TRP A 415 -39.55 5.55 -7.57
C TRP A 415 -40.62 5.63 -8.66
N PRO A 416 -40.59 4.72 -9.66
CA PRO A 416 -41.45 4.79 -10.84
C PRO A 416 -42.80 4.06 -10.67
N GLN A 417 -43.16 3.66 -9.45
CA GLN A 417 -44.36 2.87 -9.21
C GLN A 417 -45.63 3.66 -9.56
N ARG A 418 -46.62 2.95 -10.11
CA ARG A 418 -47.93 3.52 -10.41
C ARG A 418 -48.53 4.17 -9.15
N ASP A 419 -49.00 5.40 -9.29
CA ASP A 419 -49.57 6.23 -8.22
C ASP A 419 -48.59 6.59 -7.09
N PHE A 420 -47.29 6.41 -7.30
CA PHE A 420 -46.22 6.79 -6.38
C PHE A 420 -45.11 7.53 -7.13
N ASP A 421 -45.31 8.83 -7.37
CA ASP A 421 -44.36 9.71 -8.05
C ASP A 421 -43.44 10.40 -7.03
N ARG A 422 -42.29 9.77 -6.75
CA ARG A 422 -41.27 10.34 -5.88
C ARG A 422 -39.92 10.39 -6.58
N LEU A 423 -39.31 11.56 -6.52
CA LEU A 423 -37.94 11.84 -6.95
C LEU A 423 -37.19 12.51 -5.80
N VAL A 424 -36.06 11.94 -5.42
CA VAL A 424 -35.07 12.58 -4.54
C VAL A 424 -33.90 13.00 -5.39
N VAL A 425 -33.59 14.29 -5.39
CA VAL A 425 -32.44 14.87 -6.11
C VAL A 425 -31.47 15.40 -5.10
N TRP A 426 -30.27 14.83 -5.09
CA TRP A 426 -29.12 15.36 -4.40
C TRP A 426 -28.17 16.00 -5.40
N LYS A 427 -27.73 17.22 -5.11
CA LYS A 427 -26.70 17.92 -5.90
C LYS A 427 -25.69 18.57 -4.99
N ALA A 428 -24.44 18.58 -5.41
CA ALA A 428 -23.36 19.22 -4.66
C ALA A 428 -22.31 19.82 -5.58
N SER A 429 -21.48 20.71 -5.00
CA SER A 429 -20.36 21.38 -5.65
C SER A 429 -19.11 21.37 -4.79
N ARG A 430 -17.94 21.37 -5.42
CA ARG A 430 -16.67 21.56 -4.71
C ARG A 430 -16.54 23.02 -4.27
N ILE A 431 -16.05 23.22 -3.05
CA ILE A 431 -15.63 24.53 -2.55
C ILE A 431 -14.21 24.43 -2.02
N ALA A 432 -13.50 25.56 -2.01
CA ALA A 432 -12.15 25.63 -1.46
C ALA A 432 -12.12 25.16 0.01
N PRO A 433 -11.04 24.50 0.45
CA PRO A 433 -10.85 24.15 1.85
C PRO A 433 -11.04 25.36 2.75
N THR A 434 -11.93 25.23 3.71
CA THR A 434 -12.28 26.30 4.66
C THR A 434 -11.64 25.99 6.01
N PRO A 435 -10.91 26.93 6.64
CA PRO A 435 -10.39 26.72 7.99
C PRO A 435 -11.51 26.39 8.97
N ASN A 436 -11.31 25.39 9.83
CA ASN A 436 -12.30 24.92 10.79
C ASN A 436 -13.64 24.49 10.16
N PHE A 437 -13.60 23.94 8.94
CA PHE A 437 -14.79 23.38 8.32
C PHE A 437 -15.32 22.20 9.15
N GLU A 438 -16.51 22.37 9.71
CA GLU A 438 -17.27 21.28 10.33
C GLU A 438 -18.26 20.74 9.29
N PRO A 439 -18.06 19.50 8.80
CA PRO A 439 -19.04 18.87 7.92
C PRO A 439 -20.39 18.79 8.62
N LYS A 440 -21.45 19.23 7.94
CA LYS A 440 -22.82 19.02 8.37
C LYS A 440 -23.39 17.88 7.51
N PRO A 441 -23.44 16.65 8.03
CA PRO A 441 -24.09 15.56 7.31
C PRO A 441 -25.54 15.93 7.00
N TYR A 442 -26.10 15.36 5.94
CA TYR A 442 -27.54 15.44 5.70
C TYR A 442 -28.25 14.76 6.89
N GLU A 443 -29.09 15.51 7.59
CA GLU A 443 -29.98 15.00 8.65
C GLU A 443 -31.27 14.42 8.06
#